data_AF-A0A557SXP7-F1
#
_entry.id   AF-A0A557SXP7-F1
#
_cell.length_a   1.000
_cell.length_b   1.000
_cell.length_c   1.000
_cell.angle_alpha   90.00
_cell.angle_beta   90.00
_cell.angle_gamma   90.00
#
_symmetry.space_group_name_H-M   'P 1'
#
loop_
_entity.id
_entity.type
_entity.pdbx_description
1 polymer ?
#
loop_
_entity_poly.entity_id
_entity_poly.type
_entity_poly.pdbx_seq_one_letter_code
_entity_poly.pdbx_strand_id
1 'polypeptide(L)'
;MNMITYNKTTIVITGILSIAMLTVLYSGESAKGQTSVSDEHFTLRETATSVLGVPSPGHEDHQIVMALPPKQDDKIWVGKVSWISSEPIEVGFLISHNQSAEDSNHSKLETLKINNSSDFVFASTNLTGVTPELTFGSMDFAVDQLVFHSTNNTKFTVTFAIDAVAKDITNN
;
A
#
# COMPACT_ATOMS: atom_id res chain seq x y z
N MET A 1 -7.26 -39.64 82.46
CA MET A 1 -7.34 -38.55 83.46
C MET A 1 -5.98 -37.88 83.55
N ASN A 2 -5.82 -36.79 82.77
CA ASN A 2 -5.07 -35.56 83.05
C ASN A 2 -4.81 -34.84 81.72
N MET A 3 -5.59 -33.77 81.53
CA MET A 3 -5.32 -32.67 80.62
C MET A 3 -4.13 -31.85 81.11
N ILE A 4 -3.52 -31.10 80.17
CA ILE A 4 -2.87 -29.76 80.27
C ILE A 4 -1.70 -29.75 79.29
N THR A 5 -1.44 -28.79 78.40
CA THR A 5 -2.21 -27.71 77.77
C THR A 5 -1.41 -27.30 76.52
N TYR A 6 -2.11 -26.83 75.50
CA TYR A 6 -1.59 -26.27 74.26
C TYR A 6 -0.90 -24.91 74.50
N ASN A 7 0.19 -24.61 73.79
CA ASN A 7 0.53 -23.22 73.46
C ASN A 7 0.92 -23.11 71.97
N LYS A 8 0.11 -22.34 71.23
CA LYS A 8 0.26 -22.05 69.81
C LYS A 8 1.33 -20.98 69.62
N THR A 9 2.26 -21.20 68.69
CA THR A 9 2.82 -20.09 67.92
C THR A 9 2.87 -20.53 66.46
N THR A 10 1.80 -20.18 65.75
CA THR A 10 1.68 -20.35 64.31
C THR A 10 2.50 -19.24 63.64
N ILE A 11 3.58 -19.59 62.96
CA ILE A 11 4.18 -18.71 61.94
C ILE A 11 3.60 -19.18 60.59
N VAL A 12 2.64 -18.41 60.08
CA VAL A 12 2.13 -18.55 58.72
C VAL A 12 3.07 -17.80 57.79
N ILE A 13 3.87 -18.51 56.99
CA ILE A 13 4.51 -17.93 55.81
C ILE A 13 3.57 -18.20 54.63
N THR A 14 2.68 -17.25 54.35
CA THR A 14 1.96 -17.19 53.07
C THR A 14 2.94 -16.82 51.97
N GLY A 15 3.51 -17.83 51.31
CA GLY A 15 4.08 -17.67 49.98
C GLY A 15 2.99 -17.89 48.95
N ILE A 16 2.31 -16.82 48.52
CA ILE A 16 1.43 -16.87 47.35
C ILE A 16 2.35 -16.97 46.14
N LEU A 17 2.46 -18.18 45.57
CA LEU A 17 3.02 -18.39 44.24
C LEU A 17 1.96 -17.94 43.23
N SER A 18 1.90 -16.64 42.92
CA SER A 18 1.06 -16.14 41.84
C SER A 18 1.70 -16.54 40.51
N ILE A 19 1.13 -17.58 39.88
CA ILE A 19 1.35 -17.88 38.47
C ILE A 19 0.70 -16.72 37.70
N ALA A 20 1.52 -15.73 37.32
CA ALA A 20 1.11 -14.75 36.34
C ALA A 20 0.99 -15.48 34.99
N MET A 21 -0.25 -15.82 34.63
CA MET A 21 -0.62 -16.23 33.30
C MET A 21 -0.30 -15.06 32.37
N LEU A 22 0.82 -15.15 31.64
CA LEU A 22 1.20 -14.16 30.63
C LEU A 22 0.28 -14.35 29.42
N THR A 23 -0.89 -13.72 29.44
CA THR A 23 -1.70 -13.54 28.25
C THR A 23 -0.92 -12.67 27.28
N VAL A 24 -0.30 -13.29 26.29
CA VAL A 24 0.17 -12.61 25.09
C VAL A 24 -1.07 -12.10 24.37
N LEU A 25 -1.43 -10.85 24.66
CA LEU A 25 -2.28 -10.07 23.78
C LEU A 25 -1.53 -9.96 22.46
N TYR A 26 -1.99 -10.68 21.43
CA TYR A 26 -1.71 -10.35 20.04
C TYR A 26 -2.43 -9.03 19.76
N SER A 27 -1.84 -7.93 20.21
CA SER A 27 -2.03 -6.65 19.55
C SER A 27 -1.36 -6.84 18.20
N GLY A 28 -2.16 -7.07 17.16
CA GLY A 28 -1.74 -6.79 15.79
C GLY A 28 -1.50 -5.30 15.69
N GLU A 29 -0.40 -4.81 16.25
CA GLU A 29 0.18 -3.56 15.82
C GLU A 29 0.61 -3.81 14.37
N SER A 30 -0.17 -3.28 13.43
CA SER A 30 0.35 -3.02 12.10
C SER A 30 1.64 -2.25 12.32
N ALA A 31 2.76 -2.92 12.11
CA ALA A 31 4.07 -2.29 12.12
C ALA A 31 4.04 -1.23 11.02
N LYS A 32 3.65 0.00 11.36
CA LYS A 32 3.90 1.16 10.52
C LYS A 32 5.41 1.27 10.47
N GLY A 33 5.98 0.77 9.37
CA GLY A 33 7.39 0.94 9.06
C GLY A 33 7.74 2.41 9.24
N GLN A 34 8.80 2.65 10.02
CA GLN A 34 9.32 3.98 10.30
C GLN A 34 9.59 4.70 8.98
N THR A 35 8.77 5.72 8.69
CA THR A 35 8.88 6.52 7.48
C THR A 35 10.07 7.46 7.62
N SER A 36 11.23 7.05 7.11
CA SER A 36 12.29 7.99 6.76
C SER A 36 11.96 8.54 5.38
N VAL A 37 11.04 9.51 5.32
CA VAL A 37 10.89 10.35 4.12
C VAL A 37 12.06 11.34 4.16
N SER A 38 13.14 11.06 3.42
CA SER A 38 13.70 12.18 2.67
C SER A 38 12.79 12.33 1.46
N ASP A 39 12.43 13.55 1.06
CA ASP A 39 11.50 13.76 -0.08
C ASP A 39 12.00 13.14 -1.41
N GLU A 40 13.23 12.62 -1.42
CA GLU A 40 13.88 11.96 -2.54
C GLU A 40 13.94 10.42 -2.43
N HIS A 41 13.80 9.82 -1.25
CA HIS A 41 13.83 8.36 -1.06
C HIS A 41 12.60 7.88 -0.31
N PHE A 42 11.96 6.83 -0.86
CA PHE A 42 10.74 6.25 -0.33
C PHE A 42 10.89 4.74 -0.21
N THR A 43 10.92 4.24 1.03
CA THR A 43 10.89 2.81 1.31
C THR A 43 9.75 2.51 2.28
N LEU A 44 8.84 1.61 1.89
CA LEU A 44 7.63 1.29 2.64
C LEU A 44 7.31 -0.20 2.54
N ARG A 45 6.73 -0.76 3.61
CA ARG A 45 5.90 -1.98 3.55
C ARG A 45 4.57 -1.70 4.22
N GLU A 46 3.47 -2.01 3.53
CA GLU A 46 2.11 -1.75 4.00
C GLU A 46 1.15 -2.86 3.59
N THR A 47 0.11 -3.05 4.40
CA THR A 47 -1.07 -3.84 4.04
C THR A 47 -2.27 -2.90 4.01
N ALA A 48 -2.97 -2.86 2.88
CA ALA A 48 -4.12 -2.00 2.68
C ALA A 48 -5.28 -2.77 2.04
N THR A 49 -6.50 -2.35 2.35
CA THR A 49 -7.73 -2.87 1.75
C THR A 49 -8.26 -1.84 0.77
N SER A 50 -8.70 -2.31 -0.40
CA SER A 50 -9.18 -1.47 -1.48
C SER A 50 -10.42 -0.68 -1.12
N VAL A 51 -10.55 0.47 -1.79
CA VAL A 51 -11.73 1.33 -1.77
C VAL A 51 -12.21 1.55 -3.20
N LEU A 52 -13.42 2.08 -3.37
CA LEU A 52 -13.87 2.55 -4.68
C LEU A 52 -12.90 3.62 -5.22
N GLY A 53 -12.49 3.46 -6.47
CA GLY A 53 -11.63 4.42 -7.17
C GLY A 53 -12.37 5.67 -7.60
N VAL A 54 -11.66 6.53 -8.35
CA VAL A 54 -12.27 7.70 -8.98
C VAL A 54 -13.09 7.23 -10.18
N PRO A 55 -14.41 7.45 -10.21
CA PRO A 55 -15.23 7.05 -11.34
C PRO A 55 -14.75 7.76 -12.61
N SER A 56 -14.45 7.00 -13.65
CA SER A 56 -14.17 7.49 -14.99
C SER A 56 -14.79 6.55 -16.01
N PRO A 57 -15.08 7.00 -17.25
CA PRO A 57 -15.68 6.16 -18.27
C PRO A 57 -14.90 4.86 -18.47
N GLY A 58 -15.55 3.70 -18.25
CA GLY A 58 -14.94 2.37 -18.32
C GLY A 58 -14.22 1.90 -17.05
N HIS A 59 -14.26 2.66 -15.96
CA HIS A 59 -13.64 2.36 -14.66
C HIS A 59 -14.56 2.73 -13.47
N GLU A 60 -15.87 2.76 -13.69
CA GLU A 60 -16.85 3.36 -12.78
C GLU A 60 -16.92 2.68 -11.40
N ASP A 61 -16.61 1.38 -11.34
CA ASP A 61 -16.74 0.55 -10.14
C ASP A 61 -15.41 -0.09 -9.68
N HIS A 62 -14.29 0.34 -10.27
CA HIS A 62 -12.99 -0.26 -9.98
C HIS A 62 -12.59 -0.03 -8.52
N GLN A 63 -12.05 -1.09 -7.90
CA GLN A 63 -11.48 -1.02 -6.57
C GLN A 63 -9.99 -0.69 -6.68
N ILE A 64 -9.48 0.20 -5.83
CA ILE A 64 -8.08 0.64 -5.86
C ILE A 64 -7.42 0.66 -4.47
N VAL A 65 -6.10 0.52 -4.48
CA VAL A 65 -5.20 0.93 -3.39
C VAL A 65 -4.13 1.84 -4.01
N MET A 66 -4.04 3.08 -3.53
CA MET A 66 -2.93 3.96 -3.90
C MET A 66 -1.68 3.54 -3.15
N ALA A 67 -0.62 3.19 -3.88
CA ALA A 67 0.62 2.70 -3.29
C ALA A 67 1.74 3.76 -3.33
N LEU A 68 1.76 4.60 -4.38
CA LEU A 68 2.58 5.81 -4.46
C LEU A 68 1.72 7.01 -4.84
N PRO A 69 1.78 8.11 -4.06
CA PRO A 69 1.10 9.34 -4.42
C PRO A 69 1.79 10.02 -5.62
N PRO A 70 1.09 10.93 -6.32
CA PRO A 70 1.69 11.71 -7.39
C PRO A 70 2.92 12.46 -6.90
N LYS A 71 4.04 12.24 -7.58
CA LYS A 71 5.18 13.14 -7.39
C LYS A 71 4.90 14.44 -8.14
N GLN A 72 4.77 15.52 -7.38
CA GLN A 72 4.73 16.88 -7.92
C GLN A 72 6.19 17.37 -8.13
N ASP A 73 6.40 18.51 -8.78
CA ASP A 73 7.72 19.17 -8.90
C ASP A 73 8.69 18.58 -9.96
N ASP A 74 8.20 18.32 -11.17
CA ASP A 74 9.00 17.88 -12.34
C ASP A 74 9.85 16.61 -12.08
N LYS A 75 9.34 15.73 -11.23
CA LYS A 75 9.98 14.48 -10.82
C LYS A 75 9.05 13.30 -10.98
N ILE A 76 9.64 12.13 -11.18
CA ILE A 76 8.93 10.84 -11.17
C ILE A 76 9.53 9.92 -10.10
N TRP A 77 8.74 8.93 -9.66
CA TRP A 77 9.26 7.84 -8.85
C TRP A 77 9.93 6.79 -9.72
N VAL A 78 11.14 6.40 -9.37
CA VAL A 78 11.87 5.29 -10.01
C VAL A 78 12.26 4.28 -8.94
N GLY A 79 11.85 3.03 -9.11
CA GLY A 79 12.05 2.03 -8.06
C GLY A 79 11.54 0.65 -8.41
N LYS A 80 11.35 -0.15 -7.36
CA LYS A 80 10.80 -1.51 -7.43
C LYS A 80 9.63 -1.64 -6.45
N VAL A 81 8.59 -2.35 -6.89
CA VAL A 81 7.48 -2.78 -6.04
C VAL A 81 7.42 -4.30 -5.99
N SER A 82 7.01 -4.86 -4.86
CA SER A 82 6.60 -6.25 -4.73
C SER A 82 5.28 -6.32 -3.97
N TRP A 83 4.40 -7.25 -4.34
CA TRP A 83 3.07 -7.35 -3.74
C TRP A 83 2.60 -8.79 -3.61
N ILE A 84 1.65 -8.98 -2.69
CA ILE A 84 0.80 -10.16 -2.54
C ILE A 84 -0.62 -9.66 -2.23
N SER A 85 -1.63 -10.13 -2.95
CA SER A 85 -3.03 -9.73 -2.82
C SER A 85 -3.97 -10.92 -2.63
N SER A 86 -5.12 -10.64 -2.02
CA SER A 86 -6.19 -11.63 -1.80
C SER A 86 -6.93 -12.01 -3.09
N GLU A 87 -6.90 -11.15 -4.09
CA GLU A 87 -7.56 -11.33 -5.39
C GLU A 87 -6.57 -11.01 -6.52
N PRO A 88 -6.78 -11.55 -7.74
CA PRO A 88 -6.05 -11.09 -8.90
C PRO A 88 -6.24 -9.58 -9.10
N ILE A 89 -5.13 -8.86 -9.20
CA ILE A 89 -5.10 -7.40 -9.39
C ILE A 89 -4.11 -7.05 -10.48
N GLU A 90 -4.31 -5.87 -11.05
CA GLU A 90 -3.39 -5.26 -12.00
C GLU A 90 -2.61 -4.13 -11.30
N VAL A 91 -1.36 -3.94 -11.72
CA VAL A 91 -0.57 -2.78 -11.27
C VAL A 91 -0.76 -1.68 -12.31
N GLY A 92 -1.53 -0.66 -11.92
CA GLY A 92 -1.78 0.53 -12.73
C GLY A 92 -0.80 1.64 -12.40
N PHE A 93 -0.49 2.47 -13.39
CA PHE A 93 0.34 3.64 -13.22
C PHE A 93 -0.25 4.85 -13.94
N LEU A 94 -0.01 6.03 -13.38
CA LEU A 94 -0.31 7.29 -14.05
C LEU A 94 1.00 7.93 -14.47
N ILE A 95 1.00 8.46 -15.69
CA ILE A 95 2.09 9.26 -16.23
C ILE A 95 1.53 10.59 -16.70
N SER A 96 2.19 11.68 -16.34
CA SER A 96 1.84 13.03 -16.78
C SER A 96 1.94 13.13 -18.30
N HIS A 97 0.90 13.63 -18.97
CA HIS A 97 0.85 13.68 -20.43
C HIS A 97 1.05 15.08 -20.99
N ASN A 98 1.96 15.22 -21.94
CA ASN A 98 2.20 16.48 -22.64
C ASN A 98 1.29 16.61 -23.87
N GLN A 99 0.10 17.18 -23.67
CA GLN A 99 -0.84 17.46 -24.76
C GLN A 99 -0.27 18.39 -25.85
N SER A 100 0.68 19.26 -25.52
CA SER A 100 1.28 20.16 -26.52
C SER A 100 2.16 19.40 -27.53
N ALA A 101 2.52 18.14 -27.24
CA ALA A 101 3.25 17.27 -28.15
C ALA A 101 2.34 16.47 -29.10
N GLU A 102 1.00 16.54 -28.94
CA GLU A 102 0.07 15.88 -29.85
C GLU A 102 0.02 16.57 -31.22
N ASP A 103 -0.19 15.79 -32.28
CA ASP A 103 -0.48 16.32 -33.61
C ASP A 103 -1.87 15.88 -34.10
N SER A 104 -2.32 16.50 -35.19
CA SER A 104 -3.64 16.20 -35.78
C SER A 104 -3.68 14.94 -36.64
N ASN A 105 -2.54 14.30 -36.90
CA ASN A 105 -2.41 13.18 -37.82
C ASN A 105 -2.46 11.82 -37.11
N HIS A 106 -2.33 11.80 -35.79
CA HIS A 106 -2.38 10.60 -34.97
C HIS A 106 -3.60 10.56 -34.04
N SER A 107 -3.96 9.36 -33.59
CA SER A 107 -4.98 9.18 -32.56
C SER A 107 -4.53 9.80 -31.23
N LYS A 108 -5.44 10.50 -30.56
CA LYS A 108 -5.19 11.04 -29.22
C LYS A 108 -5.06 9.90 -28.21
N LEU A 109 -4.22 10.11 -27.20
CA LEU A 109 -4.20 9.25 -26.03
C LEU A 109 -5.43 9.56 -25.17
N GLU A 110 -6.05 8.51 -24.64
CA GLU A 110 -7.08 8.69 -23.60
C GLU A 110 -6.40 9.14 -22.31
N THR A 111 -6.95 10.20 -21.70
CA THR A 111 -6.40 10.79 -20.47
C THR A 111 -7.46 10.86 -19.38
N LEU A 112 -7.04 10.63 -18.14
CA LEU A 112 -7.85 10.86 -16.95
C LEU A 112 -7.52 12.22 -16.33
N LYS A 113 -8.56 13.00 -16.05
CA LYS A 113 -8.50 14.21 -15.24
C LYS A 113 -8.66 13.86 -13.77
N ILE A 114 -7.55 13.80 -13.03
CA ILE A 114 -7.54 13.51 -11.59
C ILE A 114 -7.83 14.78 -10.78
N ASN A 115 -7.55 15.97 -11.33
CA ASN A 115 -7.82 17.26 -10.72
C ASN A 115 -8.10 18.34 -11.79
N ASN A 116 -8.37 19.58 -11.36
CA ASN A 116 -8.67 20.71 -12.26
C ASN A 116 -7.45 21.24 -13.05
N SER A 117 -6.28 20.61 -12.98
CA SER A 117 -5.03 21.18 -13.48
C SER A 117 -4.14 20.20 -14.25
N SER A 118 -4.46 18.90 -14.29
CA SER A 118 -3.54 17.91 -14.86
C SER A 118 -4.30 16.75 -15.52
N ASP A 119 -3.94 16.51 -16.78
CA ASP A 119 -4.37 15.35 -17.54
C ASP A 119 -3.27 14.29 -17.43
N PHE A 120 -3.62 13.15 -16.86
CA PHE A 120 -2.73 12.01 -16.75
C PHE A 120 -3.12 10.98 -17.79
N VAL A 121 -2.14 10.38 -18.48
CA VAL A 121 -2.38 9.10 -19.13
C VAL A 121 -2.44 8.07 -18.02
N PHE A 122 -3.64 7.54 -17.80
CA PHE A 122 -3.78 6.35 -16.96
C PHE A 122 -3.53 5.15 -17.83
N ALA A 123 -2.32 4.61 -17.70
CA ALA A 123 -2.05 3.27 -18.16
C ALA A 123 -2.50 2.29 -17.07
N SER A 124 -3.82 2.15 -16.93
CA SER A 124 -4.39 0.85 -16.55
C SER A 124 -4.47 0.09 -17.86
N THR A 125 -3.50 -0.83 -18.02
CA THR A 125 -3.56 -2.19 -18.58
C THR A 125 -4.54 -2.59 -19.68
N ASN A 126 -5.55 -1.80 -20.05
CA ASN A 126 -6.35 -1.97 -21.27
C ASN A 126 -5.86 -1.12 -22.46
N LEU A 127 -4.80 -0.31 -22.28
CA LEU A 127 -4.13 0.41 -23.36
C LEU A 127 -2.70 -0.15 -23.57
N THR A 128 -2.61 -1.20 -24.39
CA THR A 128 -1.42 -1.64 -25.16
C THR A 128 -0.29 -2.48 -24.52
N GLY A 129 -0.36 -2.89 -23.25
CA GLY A 129 0.66 -3.78 -22.68
C GLY A 129 0.30 -4.28 -21.27
N VAL A 130 -0.35 -5.44 -21.21
CA VAL A 130 -0.98 -6.01 -20.01
C VAL A 130 0.07 -6.41 -18.96
N THR A 131 -0.04 -5.91 -17.73
CA THR A 131 0.46 -6.70 -16.59
C THR A 131 -0.60 -7.77 -16.33
N PRO A 132 -0.25 -9.07 -16.27
CA PRO A 132 -1.25 -10.09 -16.00
C PRO A 132 -1.91 -9.81 -14.64
N GLU A 133 -3.21 -10.08 -14.52
CA GLU A 133 -3.87 -10.13 -13.22
C GLU A 133 -3.18 -11.20 -12.35
N LEU A 134 -2.49 -10.78 -11.31
CA LEU A 134 -1.69 -11.66 -10.47
C LEU A 134 -1.99 -11.39 -9.00
N THR A 135 -2.02 -12.47 -8.22
CA THR A 135 -2.12 -12.39 -6.75
C THR A 135 -0.79 -12.07 -6.09
N PHE A 136 0.31 -12.07 -6.83
CA PHE A 136 1.61 -11.66 -6.32
C PHE A 136 2.56 -11.32 -7.47
N GLY A 137 3.57 -10.51 -7.19
CA GLY A 137 4.57 -10.17 -8.18
C GLY A 137 5.59 -9.19 -7.69
N SER A 138 6.51 -8.85 -8.59
CA SER A 138 7.45 -7.76 -8.40
C SER A 138 7.79 -7.14 -9.75
N MET A 139 7.96 -5.83 -9.80
CA MET A 139 8.39 -5.14 -11.02
C MET A 139 9.18 -3.88 -10.71
N ASP A 140 10.05 -3.50 -11.64
CA ASP A 140 10.65 -2.17 -11.68
C ASP A 140 9.67 -1.17 -12.33
N PHE A 141 9.74 0.09 -11.92
CA PHE A 141 8.86 1.15 -12.44
C PHE A 141 9.57 2.51 -12.54
N ALA A 142 9.02 3.37 -13.40
CA ALA A 142 9.35 4.79 -13.55
C ALA A 142 8.06 5.55 -13.88
N VAL A 143 7.40 6.15 -12.88
CA VAL A 143 6.00 6.61 -12.98
C VAL A 143 5.76 7.85 -12.11
N ASP A 144 4.72 8.64 -12.42
CA ASP A 144 4.25 9.70 -11.53
C ASP A 144 3.47 9.11 -10.33
N GLN A 145 2.66 8.07 -10.57
CA GLN A 145 1.84 7.39 -9.55
C GLN A 145 1.79 5.88 -9.76
N LEU A 146 1.63 5.13 -8.67
CA LEU A 146 1.45 3.67 -8.69
C LEU A 146 0.21 3.28 -7.88
N VAL A 147 -0.66 2.50 -8.51
CA VAL A 147 -1.96 2.07 -7.96
C VAL A 147 -2.15 0.57 -8.20
N PHE A 148 -2.61 -0.16 -7.19
CA PHE A 148 -3.16 -1.49 -7.39
C PHE A 148 -4.64 -1.37 -7.71
N HIS A 149 -5.12 -2.08 -8.73
CA HIS A 149 -6.51 -2.01 -9.14
C HIS A 149 -7.12 -3.38 -9.45
N SER A 150 -8.41 -3.52 -9.15
CA SER A 150 -9.22 -4.65 -9.61
C SER A 150 -10.17 -4.17 -10.70
N THR A 151 -10.06 -4.77 -11.87
CA THR A 151 -10.92 -4.64 -13.06
C THR A 151 -12.26 -5.37 -12.90
N ASN A 152 -12.32 -6.33 -11.98
CA ASN A 152 -13.50 -7.16 -11.73
C ASN A 152 -14.39 -6.61 -10.60
N ASN A 153 -14.23 -5.33 -10.25
CA ASN A 153 -14.98 -4.63 -9.18
C ASN A 153 -14.92 -5.31 -7.81
N THR A 154 -13.96 -6.21 -7.60
CA THR A 154 -13.88 -7.04 -6.39
C THR A 154 -13.01 -6.37 -5.36
N LYS A 155 -13.51 -6.26 -4.14
CA LYS A 155 -12.76 -5.70 -3.01
C LYS A 155 -11.59 -6.63 -2.68
N PHE A 156 -10.40 -6.08 -2.55
CA PHE A 156 -9.19 -6.86 -2.26
C PHE A 156 -8.38 -6.26 -1.12
N THR A 157 -7.55 -7.10 -0.50
CA THR A 157 -6.50 -6.67 0.41
C THR A 157 -5.16 -7.00 -0.23
N VAL A 158 -4.23 -6.05 -0.19
CA VAL A 158 -2.88 -6.20 -0.74
C VAL A 158 -1.85 -5.84 0.33
N THR A 159 -0.81 -6.67 0.44
CA THR A 159 0.42 -6.34 1.15
C THR A 159 1.49 -6.05 0.12
N PHE A 160 2.13 -4.90 0.20
CA PHE A 160 3.15 -4.48 -0.75
C PHE A 160 4.37 -3.88 -0.05
N ALA A 161 5.50 -3.96 -0.73
CA ALA A 161 6.74 -3.28 -0.36
C ALA A 161 7.25 -2.48 -1.55
N ILE A 162 7.70 -1.26 -1.30
CA ILE A 162 8.25 -0.35 -2.29
C ILE A 162 9.59 0.15 -1.80
N ASP A 163 10.54 0.22 -2.72
CA ASP A 163 11.78 0.97 -2.56
C ASP A 163 12.00 1.82 -3.81
N ALA A 164 12.02 3.14 -3.65
CA ALA A 164 11.97 4.09 -4.75
C ALA A 164 12.71 5.38 -4.43
N VAL A 165 13.07 6.09 -5.49
CA VAL A 165 13.65 7.42 -5.44
C VAL A 165 12.92 8.39 -6.36
N ALA A 166 12.75 9.63 -5.94
CA ALA A 166 12.27 10.69 -6.81
C ALA A 166 13.43 11.16 -7.70
N LYS A 167 13.21 11.18 -9.02
CA LYS A 167 14.22 11.62 -10.00
C LYS A 167 13.67 12.73 -10.87
N ASP A 168 14.51 13.72 -11.16
CA ASP A 168 14.21 14.80 -12.09
C ASP A 168 13.91 14.26 -13.50
N ILE A 169 12.91 14.83 -14.14
CA ILE A 169 12.65 14.60 -15.56
C ILE A 169 13.63 15.48 -16.36
N THR A 170 14.58 14.85 -17.05
CA THR A 170 15.46 15.57 -17.98
C THR A 170 14.79 15.67 -19.34
N ASN A 171 14.41 16.87 -19.75
CA ASN A 171 13.98 17.14 -21.13
C ASN A 171 15.24 17.23 -22.01
N ASN A 172 15.46 16.22 -22.86
CA ASN A 172 16.46 16.28 -23.94
C ASN A 172 15.90 16.98 -25.17
#